data_AF-A0A7C6B323-F1
#
_entry.id   AF-A0A7C6B323-F1
#
_cell.length_a   1.000
_cell.length_b   1.000
_cell.length_c   1.000
_cell.angle_alpha   90.00
_cell.angle_beta   90.00
_cell.angle_gamma   90.00
#
_symmetry.space_group_name_H-M   'P 1'
#
loop_
_entity.id
_entity.type
_entity.pdbx_description
1 polymer ?
#
loop_
_entity_poly.entity_id
_entity_poly.type
_entity_poly.pdbx_seq_one_letter_code
_entity_poly.pdbx_strand_id
1 'polypeptide(L)'
;MRLSASLLVVLACSAAQVSWKHLSSAAADFPAPNPGTQQTASVVCDFDGDGLNDFAIGERTAAPAVVWYRRNPSGWVRHVLEAGALRVEAGGACADIDG
;
A
#
# COMPACT_ATOMS: atom_id res chain seq x y z
N MET A 1 4.33 56.94 -32.95
CA MET A 1 4.14 56.36 -31.61
C MET A 1 3.53 54.97 -31.80
N ARG A 2 4.34 53.91 -31.71
CA ARG A 2 3.85 52.52 -31.88
C ARG A 2 3.74 51.89 -30.50
N LEU A 3 2.52 51.62 -30.05
CA LEU A 3 2.27 50.89 -28.81
C LEU A 3 2.56 49.41 -29.06
N SER A 4 3.57 48.88 -28.37
CA SER A 4 3.90 47.45 -28.37
C SER A 4 3.16 46.80 -27.21
N ALA A 5 2.14 46.00 -27.51
CA ALA A 5 1.43 45.20 -26.51
C ALA A 5 2.27 43.95 -26.20
N SER A 6 2.69 43.79 -24.95
CA SER A 6 3.35 42.57 -24.47
C SER A 6 2.30 41.61 -23.94
N LEU A 7 2.23 40.41 -24.52
CA LEU A 7 1.31 39.35 -24.11
C LEU A 7 1.94 38.57 -22.96
N LEU A 8 1.33 38.65 -21.77
CA LEU A 8 1.70 37.84 -20.61
C LEU A 8 1.05 36.44 -20.78
N VAL A 9 1.87 35.41 -20.99
CA VAL A 9 1.38 34.01 -21.02
C VAL A 9 1.39 33.47 -19.60
N VAL A 10 0.20 33.25 -19.03
CA VAL A 10 0.04 32.53 -17.77
C VAL A 10 -0.03 31.04 -18.09
N LEU A 11 1.02 30.29 -17.76
CA LEU A 11 1.03 28.83 -17.82
C LEU A 11 0.24 28.28 -16.62
N ALA A 12 -1.00 27.88 -16.86
CA ALA A 12 -1.78 27.11 -15.90
C ALA A 12 -1.18 25.70 -15.81
N CYS A 13 -0.61 25.34 -14.66
CA CYS A 13 -0.22 23.96 -14.37
C CYS A 13 -1.49 23.17 -14.04
N SER A 14 -2.03 22.41 -14.99
CA SER A 14 -3.09 21.45 -14.68
C SER A 14 -2.52 20.34 -13.80
N ALA A 15 -3.17 20.06 -12.68
CA ALA A 15 -2.84 18.89 -11.87
C ALA A 15 -2.88 17.64 -12.74
N ALA A 16 -1.81 16.83 -12.70
CA ALA A 16 -1.76 15.58 -13.43
C ALA A 16 -2.93 14.69 -12.98
N GLN A 17 -3.66 14.14 -13.95
CA GLN A 17 -4.75 13.22 -13.65
C GLN A 17 -4.19 11.94 -13.02
N VAL A 18 -4.70 11.57 -11.85
CA VAL A 18 -4.32 10.31 -11.19
C VAL A 18 -5.00 9.15 -11.94
N SER A 19 -4.19 8.19 -12.39
CA SER A 19 -4.67 6.92 -12.93
C SER A 19 -4.52 5.83 -11.87
N TRP A 20 -5.64 5.23 -11.48
CA TRP A 20 -5.66 4.14 -10.52
C TRP A 20 -5.59 2.79 -11.23
N LYS A 21 -4.68 1.92 -10.78
CA LYS A 21 -4.66 0.51 -11.17
C LYS A 21 -5.30 -0.31 -10.05
N HIS A 22 -6.38 -1.01 -10.36
CA HIS A 22 -6.98 -1.97 -9.44
C HIS A 22 -6.16 -3.28 -9.47
N LEU A 23 -5.76 -3.76 -8.29
CA LEU A 23 -5.10 -5.04 -8.10
C LEU A 23 -5.90 -5.88 -7.10
N SER A 24 -6.04 -7.17 -7.34
CA SER A 24 -6.79 -8.07 -6.48
C SER A 24 -6.18 -9.47 -6.43
N SER A 25 -6.16 -10.07 -5.24
CA SER A 25 -5.83 -11.49 -5.10
C SER A 25 -6.85 -12.39 -5.79
N ALA A 26 -8.09 -11.94 -6.00
CA ALA A 26 -9.09 -12.68 -6.77
C ALA A 26 -8.76 -12.75 -8.27
N ALA A 27 -8.03 -11.75 -8.79
CA ALA A 27 -7.49 -11.72 -10.14
C ALA A 27 -6.06 -12.28 -10.23
N ALA A 28 -5.55 -12.85 -9.14
CA ALA A 28 -4.18 -13.35 -9.01
C ALA A 28 -3.09 -12.28 -9.24
N ASP A 29 -3.39 -10.99 -9.04
CA ASP A 29 -2.38 -9.92 -9.07
C ASP A 29 -1.35 -10.07 -7.93
N PHE A 30 -1.73 -10.73 -6.85
CA PHE A 30 -0.89 -11.12 -5.71
C PHE A 30 -1.54 -12.29 -4.94
N PRO A 31 -0.79 -13.05 -4.11
CA PRO A 31 -1.35 -14.19 -3.37
C PRO A 31 -2.47 -13.79 -2.40
N ALA A 32 -3.42 -14.68 -2.13
CA ALA A 32 -4.43 -14.45 -1.10
C ALA A 32 -3.80 -14.32 0.31
N PRO A 33 -4.34 -13.47 1.20
CA PRO A 33 -3.70 -13.15 2.48
C PRO A 33 -3.80 -14.27 3.50
N ASN A 34 -5.01 -14.55 3.98
CA ASN A 34 -5.32 -15.53 5.00
C ASN A 34 -6.62 -16.25 4.62
N PRO A 35 -6.81 -17.51 5.03
CA PRO A 35 -8.00 -18.29 4.68
C PRO A 35 -9.22 -17.97 5.56
N GLY A 36 -9.04 -17.15 6.59
CA GLY A 36 -10.10 -16.73 7.50
C GLY A 36 -11.12 -15.80 6.84
N THR A 37 -12.15 -15.43 7.61
CA THR A 37 -13.28 -14.63 7.10
C THR A 37 -13.33 -13.22 7.67
N GLN A 38 -12.37 -12.84 8.53
CA GLN A 38 -12.41 -11.57 9.24
C GLN A 38 -11.04 -10.90 9.25
N GLN A 39 -10.76 -10.15 8.18
CA GLN A 39 -9.65 -9.21 8.14
C GLN A 39 -10.00 -7.98 8.98
N THR A 40 -9.13 -7.65 9.93
CA THR A 40 -9.40 -6.63 10.96
C THR A 40 -8.45 -5.45 10.87
N ALA A 41 -7.29 -5.60 10.22
CA ALA A 41 -6.29 -4.56 10.11
C ALA A 41 -5.65 -4.53 8.71
N SER A 42 -5.30 -3.34 8.27
CA SER A 42 -4.45 -3.07 7.10
C SER A 42 -3.52 -1.91 7.43
N VAL A 43 -2.21 -2.12 7.30
CA VAL A 43 -1.18 -1.11 7.56
C VAL A 43 -0.30 -1.02 6.32
N VAL A 44 -0.10 0.21 5.82
CA VAL A 44 0.82 0.51 4.73
C VAL A 44 2.08 1.12 5.32
N CYS A 45 3.24 0.58 4.95
CA CYS A 45 4.55 1.08 5.37
C CYS A 45 5.62 0.58 4.42
N ASP A 46 6.76 1.25 4.35
CA ASP A 46 7.98 0.71 3.76
C ASP A 46 8.69 -0.12 4.84
N PHE A 47 8.38 -1.42 4.91
CA PHE A 47 8.84 -2.27 6.02
C PHE A 47 10.28 -2.74 5.84
N ASP A 48 10.81 -2.76 4.62
CA ASP A 48 12.18 -3.19 4.32
C ASP A 48 13.14 -2.05 3.93
N GLY A 49 12.65 -0.82 3.87
CA GLY A 49 13.44 0.39 3.66
C GLY A 49 13.89 0.60 2.22
N ASP A 50 13.20 -0.02 1.26
CA ASP A 50 13.56 0.06 -0.16
C ASP A 50 12.96 1.30 -0.89
N GLY A 51 12.17 2.10 -0.17
CA GLY A 51 11.51 3.30 -0.66
C GLY A 51 10.16 3.04 -1.34
N LEU A 52 9.69 1.79 -1.37
CA LEU A 52 8.38 1.41 -1.89
C LEU A 52 7.43 1.05 -0.74
N ASN A 53 6.19 1.52 -0.84
CA ASN A 53 5.17 1.14 0.13
C ASN A 53 4.76 -0.34 -0.04
N ASP A 54 4.79 -1.04 1.08
CA ASP A 54 4.24 -2.36 1.29
C ASP A 54 2.89 -2.30 2.02
N PHE A 55 2.33 -3.46 2.34
CA PHE A 55 1.22 -3.53 3.30
C PHE A 55 1.18 -4.84 4.09
N ALA A 56 0.65 -4.78 5.31
CA ALA A 56 0.37 -5.94 6.16
C ALA A 56 -1.13 -6.06 6.44
N ILE A 57 -1.63 -7.30 6.48
CA ILE A 57 -3.04 -7.63 6.75
C ILE A 57 -3.13 -8.46 8.03
N GLY A 58 -3.97 -8.00 8.95
CA GLY A 58 -4.35 -8.73 10.17
C GLY A 58 -5.67 -9.47 10.00
N GLU A 59 -5.76 -10.66 10.57
CA GLU A 59 -6.94 -11.53 10.53
C GLU A 59 -7.12 -12.22 11.90
N ARG A 60 -8.36 -12.48 12.30
CA ARG A 60 -8.68 -12.95 13.67
C ARG A 60 -9.36 -14.32 13.81
N THR A 61 -9.60 -15.04 12.73
CA THR A 61 -10.36 -16.32 12.73
C THR A 61 -9.53 -17.54 12.34
N ALA A 62 -8.38 -17.35 11.70
CA ALA A 62 -7.50 -18.41 11.22
C ALA A 62 -6.02 -17.99 11.23
N ALA A 63 -5.14 -18.98 11.14
CA ALA A 63 -3.73 -18.75 10.85
C ALA A 63 -3.49 -18.60 9.34
N PRO A 64 -2.47 -17.83 8.91
CA PRO A 64 -1.65 -16.93 9.72
C PRO A 64 -2.40 -15.65 10.09
N ALA A 65 -2.24 -15.18 11.34
CA ALA A 65 -2.91 -13.99 11.84
C ALA A 65 -2.38 -12.68 11.22
N VAL A 66 -1.10 -12.64 10.83
CA VAL A 66 -0.51 -11.46 10.17
C VAL A 66 0.34 -11.89 8.99
N VAL A 67 0.05 -11.28 7.83
CA VAL A 67 0.84 -11.44 6.60
C VAL A 67 1.27 -10.08 6.09
N TRP A 68 2.44 -10.03 5.47
CA TRP A 68 3.00 -8.85 4.84
C TRP A 68 3.17 -9.11 3.34
N TYR A 69 2.88 -8.09 2.55
CA TYR A 69 3.09 -8.03 1.11
C TYR A 69 4.17 -7.02 0.81
N ARG A 70 5.35 -7.55 0.51
CA ARG A 70 6.48 -6.75 0.06
C ARG A 70 6.34 -6.43 -1.42
N ARG A 71 6.45 -5.16 -1.77
CA ARG A 71 6.48 -4.69 -3.14
C ARG A 71 7.88 -4.89 -3.71
N ASN A 72 7.94 -5.50 -4.88
CA ASN A 72 9.15 -5.56 -5.70
C ASN A 72 8.89 -4.94 -7.07
N PRO A 73 9.93 -4.64 -7.86
CA PRO A 73 9.77 -4.12 -9.23
C PRO A 73 8.89 -5.01 -10.13
N SER A 74 8.88 -6.32 -9.87
CA SER A 74 8.13 -7.31 -10.66
C SER A 74 6.75 -7.67 -10.11
N GLY A 75 6.34 -7.15 -8.94
CA GLY A 75 5.06 -7.50 -8.34
C GLY A 75 5.11 -7.54 -6.81
N TRP A 76 4.41 -8.51 -6.21
CA TRP A 76 4.26 -8.64 -4.76
C TRP A 76 4.76 -9.99 -4.27
N VAL A 77 5.46 -10.00 -3.14
CA VAL A 77 5.86 -11.22 -2.43
C VAL A 77 5.17 -11.27 -1.08
N ARG A 78 4.52 -12.40 -0.77
CA ARG A 78 3.80 -12.60 0.50
C ARG A 78 4.70 -13.27 1.53
N HIS A 79 4.80 -12.66 2.70
CA HIS A 79 5.51 -13.15 3.88
C HIS A 79 4.53 -13.40 5.03
N VAL A 80 4.81 -14.42 5.85
CA VAL A 80 4.09 -14.66 7.10
C VAL A 80 4.86 -13.97 8.22
N LEU A 81 4.22 -13.03 8.92
CA LEU A 81 4.80 -12.36 10.08
C LEU A 81 4.40 -13.06 11.38
N GLU A 82 3.13 -13.45 11.49
CA GLU A 82 2.60 -14.21 12.64
C GLU A 82 1.89 -15.46 12.12
N ALA A 83 2.47 -16.62 12.39
CA ALA A 83 2.01 -17.91 11.89
C ALA A 83 0.86 -18.51 12.70
N GLY A 84 0.69 -18.10 13.95
CA GLY A 84 -0.40 -18.52 14.82
C GLY A 84 -1.74 -17.92 14.42
N ALA A 85 -2.81 -18.48 15.01
CA ALA A 85 -4.13 -17.85 15.02
C ALA A 85 -4.22 -16.96 16.27
N LEU A 86 -4.39 -15.66 16.06
CA LEU A 86 -4.56 -14.67 17.13
C LEU A 86 -5.85 -13.90 16.92
N ARG A 87 -6.33 -13.21 17.95
CA ARG A 87 -7.46 -12.29 17.85
C ARG A 87 -6.95 -10.87 17.61
N VAL A 88 -6.27 -10.66 16.49
CA VAL A 88 -5.76 -9.34 16.11
C VAL A 88 -6.95 -8.40 15.92
N GLU A 89 -7.01 -7.34 16.72
CA GLU A 89 -8.09 -6.35 16.68
C GLU A 89 -7.61 -5.05 16.04
N ALA A 90 -8.59 -4.24 15.63
CA ALA A 90 -8.43 -3.29 14.53
C ALA A 90 -7.37 -2.19 14.76
N GLY A 91 -6.72 -1.83 13.65
CA GLY A 91 -5.80 -0.70 13.55
C GLY A 91 -4.34 -1.12 13.35
N GLY A 92 -3.47 -0.13 13.41
CA GLY A 92 -2.03 -0.31 13.34
C GLY A 92 -1.32 1.01 13.14
N ALA A 93 -0.05 1.04 13.52
CA ALA A 93 0.86 2.14 13.28
C ALA A 93 2.18 1.54 12.79
N CYS A 94 2.90 2.30 11.96
CA CYS A 94 4.26 1.96 11.58
C CYS A 94 5.19 3.05 12.10
N ALA A 95 6.24 2.62 12.77
CA ALA A 95 7.33 3.47 13.20
C ALA A 95 8.58 2.59 13.29
N ASP A 96 9.72 3.18 12.97
CA ASP A 96 11.02 2.64 13.31
C ASP A 96 11.22 2.81 14.84
N ILE A 97 11.37 1.70 15.55
CA ILE A 97 11.42 1.68 17.02
C ILE A 97 12.88 1.75 17.50
N ASP A 98 13.82 1.25 16.71
CA ASP A 98 15.23 1.09 17.07
C ASP A 98 16.20 2.02 16.34
N GLY A 99 15.82 2.61 15.21
CA GLY A 99 16.63 3.58 14.47
C GLY A 99 17.78 2.96 13.69
#